data_AF-A0AA43FAX0-F1
#
_entry.id   AF-A0AA43FAX0-F1
#
_cell.length_a   1.000
_cell.length_b   1.000
_cell.length_c   1.000
_cell.angle_alpha   90.00
_cell.angle_beta   90.00
_cell.angle_gamma   90.00
#
_symmetry.space_group_name_H-M   'P 1'
#
loop_
_entity.id
_entity.type
_entity.pdbx_description
1 polymer ?
#
loop_
_entity_poly.entity_id
_entity_poly.type
_entity_poly.pdbx_seq_one_letter_code
_entity_poly.pdbx_strand_id
1 'polypeptide(L)' 'MRHTSARRHKHLQLDQAKLTRAKTVLGAKTETEAIERALSLVVEEHILDQPLKRTKGRMQLRKVYR' A
#
# COMPACT_ATOMS: atom_id res chain seq x y z
N MET A 1 9.42 -5.77 3.73
CA MET A 1 10.52 -5.29 4.61
C MET A 1 9.90 -4.48 5.73
N ARG A 2 10.25 -4.69 7.01
CA ARG A 2 9.72 -3.85 8.09
C ARG A 2 10.48 -2.53 8.11
N HIS A 3 9.85 -1.44 7.65
CA HIS A 3 10.37 -0.10 7.85
C HIS A 3 10.15 0.29 9.32
N THR A 4 11.21 0.31 10.12
CA THR A 4 11.19 0.89 11.47
C THR A 4 11.36 2.40 11.37
N SER A 5 10.34 3.09 10.88
CA SER A 5 10.29 4.55 10.90
C SER A 5 9.60 5.05 12.17
N ALA A 6 10.16 6.07 12.80
CA ALA A 6 9.54 6.73 13.95
C ALA A 6 8.17 7.31 13.55
N ARG A 7 7.09 6.87 14.22
CA ARG A 7 5.74 7.40 13.98
C ARG A 7 5.70 8.88 14.34
N ARG A 8 5.26 9.71 13.42
CA ARG A 8 5.10 11.16 13.61
C ARG A 8 3.63 11.51 13.40
N HIS A 9 3.08 12.36 14.27
CA HIS A 9 1.75 12.92 14.04
C HIS A 9 1.78 13.88 12.86
N LYS A 10 0.78 13.78 11.99
CA LYS A 10 0.57 14.63 10.82
C LYS A 10 -0.88 15.10 10.82
N HIS A 11 -1.09 16.38 10.52
CA HIS A 11 -2.41 16.93 10.31
C HIS A 11 -2.68 16.94 8.80
N LEU A 12 -3.63 16.14 8.35
CA LEU A 12 -4.02 16.02 6.95
C LEU A 12 -5.54 16.22 6.86
N GLN A 13 -5.99 16.89 5.80
CA GLN A 13 -7.40 16.92 5.43
C GLN A 13 -7.63 15.84 4.38
N LEU A 14 -8.45 14.85 4.72
CA LEU A 14 -8.75 13.70 3.86
C LEU A 14 -10.26 13.53 3.74
N ASP A 15 -10.68 13.00 2.60
CA ASP A 15 -12.07 12.65 2.36
C ASP A 15 -12.46 11.43 3.21
N GLN A 16 -13.45 11.62 4.09
CA GLN A 16 -13.93 10.58 5.00
C GLN A 16 -14.47 9.35 4.25
N ALA A 17 -15.12 9.53 3.10
CA ALA A 17 -15.67 8.42 2.32
C ALA A 17 -14.55 7.52 1.77
N LYS A 18 -13.42 8.12 1.37
CA LYS A 18 -12.23 7.37 0.94
C LYS A 18 -11.61 6.59 2.10
N LEU A 19 -11.52 7.18 3.29
CA LEU A 19 -11.01 6.50 4.48
C LEU A 19 -11.89 5.31 4.87
N THR A 20 -13.21 5.49 4.90
CA THR A 20 -14.17 4.41 5.18
C THR A 20 -14.01 3.26 4.18
N ARG A 21 -13.95 3.56 2.88
CA ARG A 21 -13.75 2.55 1.84
C ARG A 21 -12.41 1.84 1.99
N ALA A 22 -11.33 2.58 2.25
CA ALA A 22 -10.00 2.02 2.45
C ALA A 22 -9.96 1.07 3.64
N LYS A 23 -10.61 1.42 4.77
CA LYS A 23 -10.72 0.52 5.92
C LYS A 23 -11.38 -0.82 5.57
N THR A 24 -12.50 -0.77 4.85
CA THR A 24 -13.22 -1.99 4.44
C THR A 24 -12.40 -2.83 3.48
N VAL A 25 -11.87 -2.24 2.41
CA VAL A 25 -11.12 -2.97 1.37
C VAL A 25 -9.83 -3.56 1.91
N LEU A 26 -9.14 -2.85 2.80
CA LEU A 26 -7.84 -3.26 3.35
C LEU A 26 -7.97 -4.07 4.65
N GLY A 27 -9.20 -4.34 5.12
CA GLY A 27 -9.45 -5.06 6.38
C GLY A 27 -8.81 -4.38 7.60
N ALA A 28 -8.79 -3.05 7.63
CA ALA A 28 -8.14 -2.27 8.68
C ALA A 28 -9.14 -1.88 9.78
N LYS A 29 -8.69 -1.96 11.04
CA LYS A 29 -9.50 -1.61 12.21
C LYS A 29 -9.59 -0.10 12.39
N THR A 30 -8.52 0.63 12.05
CA THR A 30 -8.41 2.08 12.22
C THR A 30 -8.08 2.80 10.91
N GLU A 31 -8.37 4.11 10.86
CA GLU A 31 -8.01 4.94 9.69
C GLU A 31 -6.49 5.03 9.52
N THR A 32 -5.72 5.16 10.61
CA THR A 32 -4.26 5.13 10.52
C THR A 32 -3.78 3.81 9.92
N GLU A 33 -4.32 2.68 10.39
CA GLU A 33 -3.95 1.38 9.84
C GLU A 33 -4.31 1.25 8.35
N ALA A 34 -5.45 1.80 7.93
CA ALA A 34 -5.82 1.83 6.51
C ALA A 34 -4.82 2.64 5.69
N ILE A 35 -4.42 3.82 6.17
CA ILE A 35 -3.42 4.67 5.51
C ILE A 35 -2.06 3.97 5.43
N GLU A 36 -1.57 3.40 6.53
CA GLU A 36 -0.27 2.71 6.56
C GLU A 36 -0.23 1.50 5.62
N ARG A 37 -1.32 0.71 5.57
CA ARG A 37 -1.46 -0.42 4.64
C ARG A 37 -1.51 0.05 3.18
N ALA A 38 -2.27 1.11 2.89
CA ALA A 38 -2.36 1.67 1.55
C ALA A 38 -0.99 2.19 1.06
N LEU A 39 -0.24 2.88 1.92
CA LEU A 39 1.11 3.36 1.60
C LEU A 39 2.07 2.21 1.33
N SER A 40 2.04 1.16 2.16
CA SER A 40 2.85 -0.04 1.97
C SER A 40 2.54 -0.71 0.62
N LEU A 41 1.26 -0.87 0.30
CA LEU A 41 0.81 -1.49 -0.95
C LEU A 41 1.28 -0.72 -2.18
N VAL A 42 1.12 0.60 -2.21
CA VAL A 42 1.53 1.43 -3.35
C VAL A 42 3.05 1.39 -3.56
N VAL A 43 3.83 1.39 -2.47
CA VAL A 43 5.29 1.26 -2.56
C VAL A 43 5.69 -0.12 -3.09
N GLU A 44 5.07 -1.19 -2.59
CA GLU A 44 5.34 -2.54 -3.05
C GLU A 44 4.97 -2.74 -4.53
N GLU A 45 3.81 -2.25 -4.96
CA GLU A 45 3.41 -2.25 -6.37
C GLU A 45 4.43 -1.52 -7.25
N HIS A 46 4.87 -0.33 -6.83
CA HIS A 46 5.89 0.42 -7.55
C HIS A 46 7.22 -0.35 -7.66
N ILE A 47 7.66 -1.00 -6.57
CA ILE A 47 8.89 -1.80 -6.55
C ILE A 47 8.77 -3.00 -7.49
N LEU A 48 7.62 -3.65 -7.59
CA LEU A 48 7.40 -4.78 -8.49
C LEU A 48 7.30 -4.35 -9.97
N ASP A 49 6.73 -3.19 -10.24
CA ASP A 49 6.57 -2.65 -11.59
C ASP A 49 7.92 -2.28 -12.23
N GLN A 50 8.89 -1.82 -11.44
CA GLN A 50 10.19 -1.39 -11.94
C GLN A 50 10.98 -2.52 -12.65
N PRO A 51 11.16 -3.72 -12.04
CA PRO A 51 11.73 -4.88 -12.73
C PRO A 51 10.92 -5.35 -13.94
N LEU A 52 9.58 -5.32 -13.86
CA LEU A 52 8.71 -5.72 -14.98
C LEU A 52 8.93 -4.83 -16.21
N LYS A 53 9.02 -3.50 -16.00
CA LYS A 53 9.34 -2.54 -17.06
C LYS A 53 10.72 -2.78 -17.66
N ARG A 54 11.74 -3.04 -16.82
CA ARG A 54 13.11 -3.34 -17.28
C ARG A 54 13.19 -4.62 -18.12
N THR A 55 12.39 -5.62 -17.77
CA THR A 55 12.38 -6.92 -18.47
C THR A 55 11.44 -6.97 -19.67
N LYS A 56 10.81 -5.86 -20.05
CA LYS A 56 9.84 -5.75 -21.17
C LYS A 56 8.73 -6.82 -21.10
N GLY A 57 8.32 -7.21 -19.90
CA GLY A 57 7.30 -8.25 -19.70
C GLY A 57 7.75 -9.69 -20.00
N ARG A 58 9.06 -9.95 -20.16
CA ARG A 58 9.60 -11.31 -20.33
C ARG A 58 9.54 -12.14 -19.05
N MET A 59 9.35 -11.50 -17.89
CA MET A 59 9.17 -12.15 -16.60
C MET A 59 7.70 -12.06 -16.19
N GLN A 60 7.09 -13.20 -15.86
CA GLN A 60 5.70 -13.30 -15.41
C GLN A 60 5.67 -13.39 -13.88
N LEU A 61 5.17 -12.35 -13.21
CA LEU A 61 4.90 -12.42 -11.77
C LEU A 61 3.53 -13.06 -11.55
N ARG A 62 3.51 -14.21 -10.86
CA ARG A 62 2.26 -14.85 -10.43
C ARG A 62 1.88 -14.35 -9.05
N LYS A 63 0.70 -13.75 -8.92
CA LYS A 63 0.10 -13.46 -7.61
C LYS A 63 -0.36 -14.78 -6.98
N VAL A 64 0.45 -15.31 -6.07
CA VAL A 64 0.04 -16.45 -5.22
C VAL A 64 -0.59 -15.83 -3.98
N TYR A 65 -1.91 -15.74 -3.97
CA TYR A 65 -2.64 -15.35 -2.76
C TYR A 65 -2.60 -16.55 -1.79
N ARG A 66 -2.14 -16.34 -0.56
CA ARG A 66 -2.19 -17.32 0.54
C ARG A 66 -3.06 -16.78 1.65
#